data_AF-A0A067C7T2-F1
#
_entry.id   AF-A0A067C7T2-F1
#
_cell.length_a   1.000
_cell.length_b   1.000
_cell.length_c   1.000
_cell.angle_alpha   90.00
_cell.angle_beta   90.00
_cell.angle_gamma   90.00
#
_symmetry.space_group_name_H-M   'P 1'
#
loop_
_entity.id
_entity.type
_entity.pdbx_description
1 polymer ?
#
loop_
_entity_poly.entity_id
_entity_poly.type
_entity_poly.pdbx_seq_one_letter_code
_entity_poly.pdbx_strand_id
1 'polypeptide(L)'
;MVELTRAQQLLAAKSLAVKREKQAATASKQQLDDARRIEISRKRDLALEHKRSHGTKVLAHYVERNLAAFAMREPPRAKLKDAAPGRRQPERSQSSPAPATIDQRREPDVHHRPPRQQPPNAWAKMYALEQVEVQAEEQRRRQVALAKRADLKRALDAQQSSKLHQVAAAKSVEHAHFEQQQRDLAAYELLQQQKQIEKERKQLQDNADVQRMADEARQRKARQRNAEIQAELDDVARTKAALEQDRLRREHEKLLKAKEVERVKLENQRLLDEKRKAVLADQDLDRLVHKRYMERLAEQERQRVEALERTYARQEKRVNMALLNVVSEAEKARIDEERANRVQADVDARKAAMEAAKKARQEESNQRQRDALEKQHADRVLAMKREKESSLQAEKAWIQDTLAAEVHARAKQAAKHAQDKAYREQLAQQMRSEQRKRETTDKWAMDATEMILNADRLRKAGVPVPSTTH
;
A
#
# COMPACT_ATOMS: atom_id res chain seq x y z
N MET A 1 34.04 -17.75 -61.24
CA MET A 1 33.43 -17.01 -60.11
C MET A 1 34.41 -15.95 -59.63
N VAL A 2 33.98 -14.80 -59.14
CA VAL A 2 34.91 -13.78 -58.60
C VAL A 2 35.27 -14.15 -57.17
N GLU A 3 36.50 -14.60 -56.95
CA GLU A 3 36.98 -14.93 -55.61
C GLU A 3 37.27 -13.65 -54.83
N LEU A 4 36.34 -13.29 -53.94
CA LEU A 4 36.51 -12.17 -53.03
C LEU A 4 37.72 -12.40 -52.13
N THR A 5 38.64 -11.43 -52.07
CA THR A 5 39.81 -11.47 -51.20
C THR A 5 39.41 -11.60 -49.73
N ARG A 6 40.28 -12.17 -48.89
CA ARG A 6 40.02 -12.39 -47.45
C ARG A 6 39.55 -11.11 -46.71
N ALA A 7 40.03 -9.94 -47.12
CA ALA A 7 39.57 -8.65 -46.59
C ALA A 7 38.11 -8.32 -47.01
N GLN A 8 37.75 -8.53 -48.28
CA GLN A 8 36.38 -8.36 -48.77
C GLN A 8 35.41 -9.37 -48.13
N GLN A 9 35.84 -10.62 -47.92
CA GLN A 9 35.05 -11.63 -47.19
C GLN A 9 34.77 -11.20 -45.74
N LEU A 10 35.78 -10.68 -45.03
CA LEU A 10 35.62 -10.16 -43.66
C LEU A 10 34.72 -8.92 -43.60
N LEU A 11 34.78 -8.02 -44.60
CA LEU A 11 33.87 -6.87 -44.71
C LEU A 11 32.43 -7.32 -45.00
N ALA A 12 32.23 -8.29 -45.89
CA ALA A 12 30.92 -8.88 -46.18
C ALA A 12 30.34 -9.55 -44.92
N ALA A 13 31.13 -10.34 -44.19
CA ALA A 13 30.74 -10.96 -42.93
C ALA A 13 30.35 -9.94 -41.84
N LYS A 14 31.15 -8.87 -41.67
CA LYS A 14 30.79 -7.74 -40.76
C LYS A 14 29.50 -7.04 -41.20
N SER A 15 29.28 -6.84 -42.50
CA SER A 15 28.04 -6.24 -43.01
C SER A 15 26.81 -7.12 -42.74
N LEU A 16 26.97 -8.45 -42.78
CA LEU A 16 25.94 -9.43 -42.44
C LEU A 16 25.67 -9.50 -40.94
N ALA A 17 26.71 -9.40 -40.10
CA ALA A 17 26.56 -9.31 -38.64
C ALA A 17 25.73 -8.07 -38.27
N VAL A 18 26.10 -6.88 -38.76
CA VAL A 18 25.36 -5.62 -38.49
C VAL A 18 23.92 -5.67 -39.04
N LYS A 19 23.66 -6.36 -40.15
CA LYS A 19 22.30 -6.60 -40.64
C LYS A 19 21.49 -7.51 -39.70
N ARG A 20 22.09 -8.61 -39.22
CA ARG A 20 21.46 -9.53 -38.26
C ARG A 20 21.19 -8.89 -36.90
N GLU A 21 22.14 -8.10 -36.39
CA GLU A 21 21.98 -7.31 -35.16
C GLU A 21 20.82 -6.30 -35.27
N LYS A 22 20.74 -5.57 -36.39
CA LYS A 22 19.60 -4.66 -36.65
C LYS A 22 18.27 -5.41 -36.74
N GLN A 23 18.24 -6.58 -37.39
CA GLN A 23 17.04 -7.42 -37.46
C GLN A 23 16.60 -7.94 -36.07
N ALA A 24 17.55 -8.41 -35.26
CA ALA A 24 17.30 -8.86 -33.88
C ALA A 24 16.79 -7.70 -33.00
N ALA A 25 17.38 -6.51 -33.11
CA ALA A 25 16.92 -5.32 -32.40
C ALA A 25 15.49 -4.90 -32.82
N THR A 26 15.15 -4.97 -34.11
CA THR A 26 13.77 -4.71 -34.56
C THR A 26 12.76 -5.75 -34.08
N ALA A 27 13.14 -7.04 -34.06
CA ALA A 27 12.29 -8.11 -33.55
C ALA A 27 12.05 -8.00 -32.03
N SER A 28 13.10 -7.71 -31.26
CA SER A 28 13.02 -7.44 -29.82
C SER A 28 12.11 -6.23 -29.53
N LYS A 29 12.23 -5.15 -30.30
CA LYS A 29 11.32 -4.00 -30.19
C LYS A 29 9.87 -4.39 -30.49
N GLN A 30 9.61 -5.13 -31.55
CA GLN A 30 8.25 -5.59 -31.90
C GLN A 30 7.65 -6.44 -30.78
N GLN A 31 8.40 -7.37 -30.19
CA GLN A 31 7.97 -8.18 -29.04
C GLN A 31 7.59 -7.30 -27.83
N LEU A 32 8.34 -6.23 -27.55
CA LEU A 32 8.02 -5.29 -26.47
C LEU A 32 6.78 -4.44 -26.78
N ASP A 33 6.63 -3.95 -28.01
CA ASP A 33 5.46 -3.18 -28.44
C ASP A 33 4.18 -4.05 -28.44
N ASP A 34 4.26 -5.32 -28.82
CA ASP A 34 3.13 -6.27 -28.76
C ASP A 34 2.80 -6.75 -27.34
N ALA A 35 3.80 -7.02 -26.49
CA ALA A 35 3.57 -7.27 -25.07
C ALA A 35 2.86 -6.08 -24.40
N ARG A 36 3.27 -4.85 -24.74
CA ARG A 36 2.63 -3.61 -24.27
C ARG A 36 1.20 -3.47 -24.79
N ARG A 37 0.91 -3.84 -26.04
CA ARG A 37 -0.46 -3.87 -26.59
C ARG A 37 -1.37 -4.83 -25.82
N ILE A 38 -0.88 -6.05 -25.52
CA ILE A 38 -1.60 -7.06 -24.73
C ILE A 38 -1.84 -6.58 -23.29
N GLU A 39 -0.87 -5.87 -22.69
CA GLU A 39 -1.05 -5.30 -21.36
C GLU A 39 -2.09 -4.16 -21.35
N ILE A 40 -2.13 -3.34 -22.41
CA ILE A 40 -3.12 -2.25 -22.58
C ILE A 40 -4.52 -2.81 -22.80
N SER A 41 -4.71 -3.86 -23.62
CA SER A 41 -6.04 -4.49 -23.77
C SER A 41 -6.49 -5.11 -22.44
N ARG A 42 -5.64 -5.89 -21.76
CA ARG A 42 -5.95 -6.47 -20.45
C ARG A 42 -6.36 -5.42 -19.41
N LYS A 43 -5.68 -4.26 -19.38
CA LYS A 43 -6.05 -3.11 -18.52
C LYS A 43 -7.39 -2.49 -18.92
N ARG A 44 -7.70 -2.42 -20.22
CA ARG A 44 -9.00 -1.93 -20.74
C ARG A 44 -10.15 -2.86 -20.40
N ASP A 45 -9.93 -4.18 -20.50
CA ASP A 45 -10.94 -5.20 -20.22
C ASP A 45 -11.27 -5.25 -18.71
N LEU A 46 -10.24 -5.25 -17.85
CA LEU A 46 -10.41 -5.08 -16.39
C LEU A 46 -11.20 -3.80 -16.03
N ALA A 47 -10.95 -2.69 -16.72
CA ALA A 47 -11.70 -1.45 -16.51
C ALA A 47 -13.17 -1.54 -16.96
N LEU A 48 -13.50 -2.38 -17.95
CA LEU A 48 -14.88 -2.68 -18.36
C LEU A 48 -15.57 -3.63 -17.38
N GLU A 49 -14.87 -4.64 -16.87
CA GLU A 49 -15.37 -5.53 -15.81
C GLU A 49 -15.66 -4.76 -14.52
N HIS A 50 -14.74 -3.88 -14.09
CA HIS A 50 -14.97 -3.02 -12.93
C HIS A 50 -16.20 -2.13 -13.12
N LYS A 51 -16.39 -1.51 -14.30
CA LYS A 51 -17.59 -0.72 -14.62
C LYS A 51 -18.88 -1.56 -14.57
N ARG A 52 -18.87 -2.77 -15.14
CA ARG A 52 -20.00 -3.72 -15.05
C ARG A 52 -20.32 -4.09 -13.61
N SER A 53 -19.30 -4.40 -12.80
CA SER A 53 -19.43 -4.76 -11.38
C SER A 53 -19.94 -3.60 -10.51
N HIS A 54 -19.63 -2.35 -10.88
CA HIS A 54 -20.16 -1.18 -10.20
C HIS A 54 -21.62 -0.95 -10.57
N GLY A 55 -21.98 -1.09 -11.86
CA GLY A 55 -23.37 -1.03 -12.32
C GLY A 55 -24.29 -2.06 -11.63
N THR A 56 -23.85 -3.32 -11.51
CA THR A 56 -24.62 -4.35 -10.79
C THR A 56 -24.71 -4.10 -9.29
N LYS A 57 -23.66 -3.56 -8.64
CA LYS A 57 -23.72 -3.15 -7.23
C LYS A 57 -24.66 -1.97 -6.98
N VAL A 58 -24.68 -0.97 -7.88
CA VAL A 58 -25.62 0.15 -7.79
C VAL A 58 -27.05 -0.33 -8.00
N LEU A 59 -27.30 -1.23 -8.97
CA LEU A 59 -28.61 -1.88 -9.15
C LEU A 59 -29.03 -2.69 -7.92
N ALA A 60 -28.14 -3.49 -7.33
CA ALA A 60 -28.42 -4.25 -6.11
C ALA A 60 -28.84 -3.32 -4.96
N HIS A 61 -28.06 -2.27 -4.67
CA HIS A 61 -28.42 -1.28 -3.65
C HIS A 61 -29.73 -0.53 -3.97
N TYR A 62 -30.07 -0.30 -5.24
CA TYR A 62 -31.34 0.33 -5.59
C TYR A 62 -32.54 -0.62 -5.40
N VAL A 63 -32.36 -1.91 -5.67
CA VAL A 63 -33.35 -2.96 -5.39
C VAL A 63 -33.51 -3.15 -3.88
N GLU A 64 -32.43 -3.26 -3.11
CA GLU A 64 -32.43 -3.31 -1.65
C GLU A 64 -33.12 -2.07 -1.05
N ARG A 65 -32.80 -0.88 -1.54
CA ARG A 65 -33.43 0.38 -1.08
C ARG A 65 -34.92 0.43 -1.41
N ASN A 66 -35.35 -0.07 -2.57
CA ASN A 66 -36.75 -0.15 -2.93
C ASN A 66 -37.50 -1.22 -2.12
N LEU A 67 -36.88 -2.36 -1.82
CA LEU A 67 -37.44 -3.40 -0.94
C LEU A 67 -37.55 -2.92 0.52
N ALA A 68 -36.54 -2.21 1.02
CA ALA A 68 -36.59 -1.56 2.33
C ALA A 68 -37.65 -0.45 2.38
N ALA A 69 -37.76 0.37 1.33
CA ALA A 69 -38.82 1.39 1.23
C ALA A 69 -40.23 0.78 1.09
N PHE A 70 -40.36 -0.43 0.54
CA PHE A 70 -41.61 -1.18 0.51
C PHE A 70 -41.95 -1.76 1.88
N ALA A 71 -40.98 -2.38 2.57
CA ALA A 71 -41.15 -2.94 3.91
C ALA A 71 -41.44 -1.87 4.99
N MET A 72 -40.88 -0.67 4.84
CA MET A 72 -41.10 0.47 5.75
C MET A 72 -42.37 1.28 5.45
N ARG A 73 -43.15 0.93 4.41
CA ARG A 73 -44.36 1.65 4.02
C ARG A 73 -45.59 1.03 4.69
N GLU A 74 -45.95 1.55 5.87
CA GLU A 74 -47.22 1.17 6.52
C GLU A 74 -48.39 1.27 5.51
N PRO A 75 -49.32 0.30 5.49
CA PRO A 75 -50.54 0.43 4.72
C PRO A 75 -51.38 1.60 5.27
N PRO A 76 -52.04 2.40 4.42
CA PRO A 76 -52.81 3.55 4.87
C PRO A 76 -53.96 3.09 5.78
N ARG A 77 -53.85 3.41 7.08
CA ARG A 77 -54.87 3.06 8.07
C ARG A 77 -56.20 3.67 7.64
N ALA A 78 -57.20 2.82 7.38
CA ALA A 78 -58.54 3.26 7.03
C ALA A 78 -59.10 4.10 8.19
N LYS A 79 -59.53 5.34 7.88
CA LYS A 79 -60.15 6.21 8.87
C LYS A 79 -61.46 5.57 9.34
N LEU A 80 -61.58 5.26 10.63
CA LEU A 80 -62.87 4.87 11.21
C LEU A 80 -63.87 6.02 11.01
N LYS A 81 -65.13 5.66 10.80
CA LYS A 81 -66.24 6.62 10.86
C LYS A 81 -66.58 6.87 12.33
N ASP A 82 -66.42 8.10 12.80
CA ASP A 82 -67.06 8.53 14.04
C ASP A 82 -68.57 8.59 13.83
N ALA A 83 -69.28 7.62 14.41
CA ALA A 83 -70.73 7.53 14.36
C ALA A 83 -71.34 8.35 15.50
N ALA A 84 -71.63 9.63 15.25
CA ALA A 84 -72.33 10.49 16.20
C ALA A 84 -73.85 10.23 16.18
N PRO A 85 -74.48 9.82 17.30
CA PRO A 85 -75.94 9.69 17.41
C PRO A 85 -76.58 10.93 18.06
N GLY A 86 -77.92 11.04 17.97
CA GLY A 86 -78.68 11.66 19.07
C GLY A 86 -79.22 13.09 18.93
N ARG A 87 -79.51 13.61 17.73
CA ARG A 87 -80.33 14.84 17.62
C ARG A 87 -81.81 14.54 17.94
N ARG A 88 -82.28 14.83 19.17
CA ARG A 88 -83.73 14.93 19.50
C ARG A 88 -84.02 15.82 20.73
N GLN A 89 -84.71 16.93 20.47
CA GLN A 89 -85.81 17.46 21.28
C GLN A 89 -87.07 16.59 21.03
N PRO A 90 -88.25 16.79 21.68
CA PRO A 90 -88.70 17.91 22.53
C PRO A 90 -88.96 17.43 23.99
N GLU A 91 -89.82 17.92 24.89
CA GLU A 91 -91.05 18.75 24.87
C GLU A 91 -91.19 19.74 26.04
N ARG A 92 -92.31 20.48 26.06
CA ARG A 92 -92.75 21.50 27.02
C ARG A 92 -94.09 21.05 27.58
N SER A 93 -94.30 21.07 28.90
CA SER A 93 -95.63 20.85 29.50
C SER A 93 -95.87 21.69 30.75
N GLN A 94 -97.08 22.27 30.82
CA GLN A 94 -97.66 22.89 32.01
C GLN A 94 -98.92 22.09 32.38
N SER A 95 -99.10 21.75 33.66
CA SER A 95 -100.42 21.57 34.26
C SER A 95 -100.35 21.42 35.78
N SER A 96 -101.34 21.98 36.47
CA SER A 96 -101.64 21.66 37.87
C SER A 96 -102.43 20.35 37.97
N PRO A 97 -102.69 19.84 39.19
CA PRO A 97 -104.03 20.13 39.72
C PRO A 97 -104.05 20.51 41.21
N ALA A 98 -105.07 21.26 41.61
CA ALA A 98 -105.51 21.38 42.99
C ALA A 98 -106.50 20.25 43.34
N PRO A 99 -106.91 20.12 44.62
CA PRO A 99 -108.28 19.70 44.87
C PRO A 99 -109.01 20.53 45.95
N ALA A 100 -110.31 20.74 45.68
CA ALA A 100 -111.44 20.76 46.61
C ALA A 100 -111.41 21.67 47.87
N THR A 101 -112.01 22.85 47.72
CA THR A 101 -112.79 23.51 48.80
C THR A 101 -114.04 22.68 49.14
N ILE A 102 -114.44 22.62 50.41
CA ILE A 102 -115.82 22.33 50.85
C ILE A 102 -116.18 23.24 52.02
N ASP A 103 -117.39 23.82 51.99
CA ASP A 103 -117.95 24.71 53.03
C ASP A 103 -118.17 24.04 54.39
N GLN A 104 -118.12 24.85 55.45
CA GLN A 104 -119.12 24.79 56.53
C GLN A 104 -119.64 26.20 56.87
N ARG A 105 -120.82 26.55 56.36
CA ARG A 105 -121.62 27.68 56.86
C ARG A 105 -122.56 27.19 57.96
N ARG A 106 -122.61 27.89 59.09
CA ARG A 106 -123.86 28.30 59.78
C ARG A 106 -123.59 29.11 61.05
N GLU A 107 -124.00 30.36 61.01
CA GLU A 107 -124.79 30.94 62.11
C GLU A 107 -126.27 30.56 61.84
N PRO A 108 -127.13 30.55 62.86
CA PRO A 108 -127.80 31.80 63.18
C PRO A 108 -127.84 32.15 64.67
N ASP A 109 -128.32 33.36 64.89
CA ASP A 109 -128.23 34.16 66.10
C ASP A 109 -129.37 33.91 67.13
N VAL A 110 -129.21 34.52 68.31
CA VAL A 110 -130.27 35.13 69.14
C VAL A 110 -131.21 34.27 70.03
N HIS A 111 -131.26 34.71 71.30
CA HIS A 111 -132.28 34.49 72.35
C HIS A 111 -132.73 33.05 72.70
N HIS A 112 -132.26 32.56 73.86
CA HIS A 112 -133.14 31.92 74.85
C HIS A 112 -132.75 32.32 76.28
N ARG A 113 -133.67 32.15 77.24
CA ARG A 113 -133.62 32.74 78.59
C ARG A 113 -132.51 32.11 79.45
N PRO A 114 -131.93 32.83 80.44
CA PRO A 114 -131.07 32.22 81.45
C PRO A 114 -131.85 31.10 82.17
N PRO A 115 -131.34 29.85 82.21
CA PRO A 115 -132.01 28.77 82.91
C PRO A 115 -132.00 29.05 84.42
N ARG A 116 -133.13 28.80 85.07
CA ARG A 116 -133.26 28.94 86.54
C ARG A 116 -132.23 28.04 87.21
N GLN A 117 -131.53 28.55 88.22
CA GLN A 117 -130.61 27.74 89.02
C GLN A 117 -131.39 26.58 89.67
N GLN A 118 -131.15 25.36 89.19
CA GLN A 118 -131.48 24.16 89.94
C GLN A 118 -130.38 23.92 90.99
N PRO A 119 -130.70 23.30 92.14
CA PRO A 119 -129.69 22.96 93.14
C PRO A 119 -128.59 22.07 92.53
N PRO A 120 -127.32 22.24 92.95
CA PRO A 120 -126.18 21.63 92.26
C PRO A 120 -126.16 20.11 92.40
N ASN A 121 -126.64 19.41 91.37
CA ASN A 121 -126.57 17.96 91.26
C ASN A 121 -125.10 17.48 91.32
N ALA A 122 -124.76 16.67 92.32
CA ALA A 122 -123.40 16.15 92.51
C ALA A 122 -122.90 15.35 91.30
N TRP A 123 -123.78 14.61 90.62
CA TRP A 123 -123.45 13.86 89.41
C TRP A 123 -123.00 14.75 88.25
N ALA A 124 -123.56 15.96 88.12
CA ALA A 124 -123.12 16.93 87.11
C ALA A 124 -121.73 17.49 87.39
N LYS A 125 -121.30 17.55 88.67
CA LYS A 125 -119.92 17.90 89.04
C LYS A 125 -118.94 16.77 88.73
N MET A 126 -119.32 15.51 88.98
CA MET A 126 -118.51 14.35 88.59
C MET A 126 -118.32 14.28 87.08
N TYR A 127 -119.39 14.39 86.30
CA TYR A 127 -119.32 14.40 84.84
C TYR A 127 -118.51 15.57 84.27
N ALA A 128 -118.55 16.75 84.91
CA ALA A 128 -117.69 17.87 84.54
C ALA A 128 -116.20 17.60 84.81
N LEU A 129 -115.86 16.91 85.91
CA LEU A 129 -114.50 16.47 86.19
C LEU A 129 -114.04 15.41 85.18
N GLU A 130 -114.88 14.41 84.89
CA GLU A 130 -114.61 13.39 83.84
C GLU A 130 -114.36 14.04 82.47
N GLN A 131 -115.16 15.04 82.06
CA GLN A 131 -114.90 15.77 80.81
C GLN A 131 -113.58 16.56 80.84
N VAL A 132 -113.20 17.16 81.97
CA VAL A 132 -111.90 17.83 82.12
C VAL A 132 -110.75 16.83 82.06
N GLU A 133 -110.91 15.64 82.64
CA GLU A 133 -109.92 14.55 82.57
C GLU A 133 -109.77 13.99 81.15
N VAL A 134 -110.88 13.73 80.44
CA VAL A 134 -110.86 13.31 79.02
C VAL A 134 -110.23 14.38 78.13
N GLN A 135 -110.55 15.67 78.33
CA GLN A 135 -109.92 16.77 77.59
C GLN A 135 -108.41 16.89 77.91
N ALA A 136 -108.01 16.69 79.17
CA ALA A 136 -106.60 16.65 79.56
C ALA A 136 -105.88 15.43 78.97
N GLU A 137 -106.54 14.27 78.88
CA GLU A 137 -105.98 13.08 78.23
C GLU A 137 -105.86 13.26 76.72
N GLU A 138 -106.85 13.87 76.06
CA GLU A 138 -106.75 14.27 74.66
C GLU A 138 -105.60 15.25 74.41
N GLN A 139 -105.44 16.27 75.25
CA GLN A 139 -104.31 17.20 75.15
C GLN A 139 -102.96 16.48 75.35
N ARG A 140 -102.86 15.55 76.31
CA ARG A 140 -101.68 14.69 76.49
C ARG A 140 -101.42 13.81 75.27
N ARG A 141 -102.46 13.16 74.71
CA ARG A 141 -102.36 12.34 73.48
C ARG A 141 -101.89 13.18 72.28
N ARG A 142 -102.41 14.40 72.12
CA ARG A 142 -101.99 15.37 71.08
C ARG A 142 -100.54 15.82 71.28
N GLN A 143 -100.12 16.13 72.52
CA GLN A 143 -98.73 16.47 72.85
C GLN A 143 -97.77 15.29 72.59
N VAL A 144 -98.13 14.06 72.97
CA VAL A 144 -97.34 12.85 72.69
C VAL A 144 -97.24 12.56 71.19
N ALA A 145 -98.32 12.80 70.42
CA ALA A 145 -98.28 12.67 68.96
C ALA A 145 -97.36 13.73 68.30
N LEU A 146 -97.39 14.98 68.79
CA LEU A 146 -96.49 16.04 68.35
C LEU A 146 -95.02 15.75 68.72
N ALA A 147 -94.75 15.23 69.92
CA ALA A 147 -93.43 14.80 70.35
C ALA A 147 -92.90 13.68 69.42
N LYS A 148 -93.66 12.60 69.23
CA LYS A 148 -93.30 11.52 68.30
C LYS A 148 -93.05 12.01 66.88
N ARG A 149 -93.83 12.99 66.38
CA ARG A 149 -93.60 13.62 65.07
C ARG A 149 -92.32 14.45 65.03
N ALA A 150 -91.98 15.16 66.11
CA ALA A 150 -90.73 15.90 66.23
C ALA A 150 -89.51 14.96 66.31
N ASP A 151 -89.62 13.86 67.06
CA ASP A 151 -88.55 12.85 67.19
C ASP A 151 -88.30 12.12 65.86
N LEU A 152 -89.37 11.73 65.15
CA LEU A 152 -89.28 11.20 63.78
C LEU A 152 -88.64 12.21 62.81
N LYS A 153 -88.95 13.51 62.95
CA LYS A 153 -88.30 14.53 62.14
C LYS A 153 -86.80 14.62 62.47
N ARG A 154 -86.40 14.69 63.74
CA ARG A 154 -84.97 14.69 64.13
C ARG A 154 -84.22 13.47 63.60
N ALA A 155 -84.85 12.29 63.63
CA ALA A 155 -84.27 11.06 63.08
C ALA A 155 -84.07 11.12 61.55
N LEU A 156 -85.04 11.68 60.81
CA LEU A 156 -84.92 11.90 59.37
C LEU A 156 -83.86 12.97 59.03
N ASP A 157 -83.87 14.10 59.75
CA ASP A 157 -82.90 15.19 59.59
C ASP A 157 -81.47 14.67 59.84
N ALA A 158 -81.27 13.82 60.87
CA ALA A 158 -80.00 13.15 61.17
C ALA A 158 -79.60 12.10 60.11
N GLN A 159 -80.56 11.37 59.52
CA GLN A 159 -80.27 10.45 58.42
C GLN A 159 -79.86 11.22 57.14
N GLN A 160 -80.47 12.39 56.90
CA GLN A 160 -80.11 13.25 55.77
C GLN A 160 -78.73 13.88 55.96
N SER A 161 -78.40 14.41 57.14
CA SER A 161 -77.06 14.96 57.39
C SER A 161 -75.98 13.88 57.29
N SER A 162 -76.22 12.68 57.80
CA SER A 162 -75.31 11.53 57.64
C SER A 162 -75.06 11.18 56.17
N LYS A 163 -76.11 11.12 55.34
CA LYS A 163 -75.99 10.91 53.88
C LYS A 163 -75.21 12.04 53.19
N LEU A 164 -75.46 13.30 53.56
CA LEU A 164 -74.72 14.45 53.01
C LEU A 164 -73.23 14.41 53.39
N HIS A 165 -72.90 14.02 54.62
CA HIS A 165 -71.50 13.82 55.04
C HIS A 165 -70.83 12.66 54.27
N GLN A 166 -71.53 11.55 54.03
CA GLN A 166 -71.01 10.44 53.21
C GLN A 166 -70.74 10.87 51.76
N VAL A 167 -71.65 11.63 51.14
CA VAL A 167 -71.46 12.18 49.78
C VAL A 167 -70.33 13.21 49.73
N ALA A 168 -70.17 14.05 50.76
CA ALA A 168 -69.06 14.99 50.85
C ALA A 168 -67.71 14.26 51.00
N ALA A 169 -67.64 13.22 51.84
CA ALA A 169 -66.45 12.42 52.04
C ALA A 169 -66.04 11.65 50.76
N ALA A 170 -67.02 11.06 50.04
CA ALA A 170 -66.77 10.43 48.75
C ALA A 170 -66.14 11.42 47.75
N LYS A 171 -66.74 12.61 47.61
CA LYS A 171 -66.22 13.67 46.74
C LYS A 171 -64.82 14.17 47.13
N SER A 172 -64.49 14.21 48.43
CA SER A 172 -63.12 14.58 48.84
C SER A 172 -62.09 13.51 48.48
N VAL A 173 -62.47 12.22 48.49
CA VAL A 173 -61.59 11.13 48.03
C VAL A 173 -61.43 11.17 46.51
N GLU A 174 -62.51 11.41 45.76
CA GLU A 174 -62.45 11.63 44.30
C GLU A 174 -61.55 12.81 43.93
N HIS A 175 -61.65 13.94 44.64
CA HIS A 175 -60.81 15.12 44.42
C HIS A 175 -59.32 14.84 44.74
N ALA A 176 -59.03 14.16 45.85
CA ALA A 176 -57.67 13.78 46.21
C ALA A 176 -57.04 12.83 45.18
N HIS A 177 -57.81 11.89 44.65
CA HIS A 177 -57.37 10.99 43.59
C HIS A 177 -57.13 11.73 42.26
N PHE A 178 -57.99 12.70 41.90
CA PHE A 178 -57.77 13.55 40.74
C PHE A 178 -56.51 14.43 40.88
N GLU A 179 -56.27 15.04 42.04
CA GLU A 179 -55.03 15.76 42.32
C GLU A 179 -53.80 14.85 42.22
N GLN A 180 -53.89 13.61 42.69
CA GLN A 180 -52.80 12.65 42.58
C GLN A 180 -52.52 12.31 41.10
N GLN A 181 -53.56 12.04 40.30
CA GLN A 181 -53.40 11.81 38.86
C GLN A 181 -52.77 13.01 38.14
N GLN A 182 -53.11 14.25 38.51
CA GLN A 182 -52.48 15.46 37.97
C GLN A 182 -50.98 15.54 38.33
N ARG A 183 -50.62 15.21 39.58
CA ARG A 183 -49.21 15.15 40.04
C ARG A 183 -48.42 14.06 39.31
N ASP A 184 -49.00 12.88 39.14
CA ASP A 184 -48.37 11.73 38.46
C ASP A 184 -48.15 12.01 36.96
N LEU A 185 -49.11 12.67 36.30
CA LEU A 185 -48.97 13.13 34.91
C LEU A 185 -47.87 14.19 34.77
N ALA A 186 -47.84 15.21 35.62
CA ALA A 186 -46.79 16.24 35.59
C ALA A 186 -45.40 15.66 35.86
N ALA A 187 -45.28 14.69 36.78
CA ALA A 187 -44.04 13.96 37.03
C ALA A 187 -43.60 13.11 35.82
N TYR A 188 -44.55 12.47 35.12
CA TYR A 188 -44.28 11.72 33.90
C TYR A 188 -43.83 12.62 32.73
N GLU A 189 -44.43 13.80 32.56
CA GLU A 189 -44.00 14.79 31.55
C GLU A 189 -42.58 15.30 31.82
N LEU A 190 -42.25 15.65 33.07
CA LEU A 190 -40.88 16.00 33.48
C LEU A 190 -39.89 14.88 33.18
N LEU A 191 -40.26 13.63 33.47
CA LEU A 191 -39.42 12.45 33.24
C LEU A 191 -39.26 12.13 31.75
N GLN A 192 -40.22 12.47 30.89
CA GLN A 192 -40.06 12.43 29.43
C GLN A 192 -39.12 13.53 28.92
N GLN A 193 -39.24 14.77 29.43
CA GLN A 193 -38.33 15.87 29.09
C GLN A 193 -36.88 15.55 29.51
N GLN A 194 -36.66 15.01 30.70
CA GLN A 194 -35.35 14.55 31.16
C GLN A 194 -34.78 13.48 30.22
N LYS A 195 -35.56 12.48 29.84
CA LYS A 195 -35.15 11.44 28.87
C LYS A 195 -34.88 11.95 27.45
N GLN A 196 -35.44 13.10 27.06
CA GLN A 196 -35.09 13.77 25.81
C GLN A 196 -33.75 14.49 25.94
N ILE A 197 -33.56 15.28 26.99
CA ILE A 197 -32.31 15.99 27.30
C ILE A 197 -31.13 15.01 27.46
N GLU A 198 -31.33 13.84 28.07
CA GLU A 198 -30.30 12.80 28.17
C GLU A 198 -29.92 12.22 26.80
N LYS A 199 -30.90 11.99 25.91
CA LYS A 199 -30.63 11.50 24.55
C LYS A 199 -29.89 12.54 23.72
N GLU A 200 -30.28 13.82 23.80
CA GLU A 200 -29.61 14.92 23.12
C GLU A 200 -28.18 15.12 23.63
N ARG A 201 -27.97 15.10 24.95
CA ARG A 201 -26.63 15.15 25.56
C ARG A 201 -25.77 13.98 25.10
N LYS A 202 -26.31 12.76 25.04
CA LYS A 202 -25.57 11.60 24.55
C LYS A 202 -25.23 11.74 23.06
N GLN A 203 -26.18 12.15 22.22
CA GLN A 203 -25.93 12.41 20.80
C GLN A 203 -24.87 13.50 20.59
N LEU A 204 -24.83 14.54 21.43
CA LEU A 204 -23.80 15.57 21.39
C LEU A 204 -22.41 15.01 21.78
N GLN A 205 -22.34 14.11 22.76
CA GLN A 205 -21.11 13.40 23.13
C GLN A 205 -20.64 12.46 22.01
N ASP A 206 -21.53 11.59 21.51
CA ASP A 206 -21.25 10.66 20.40
C ASP A 206 -20.75 11.43 19.15
N ASN A 207 -21.38 12.56 18.80
CA ASN A 207 -20.95 13.42 17.71
C ASN A 207 -19.58 14.08 17.95
N ALA A 208 -19.29 14.53 19.17
CA ALA A 208 -18.01 15.14 19.52
C ALA A 208 -16.85 14.11 19.44
N ASP A 209 -17.08 12.86 19.85
CA ASP A 209 -16.09 11.80 19.75
C ASP A 209 -15.89 11.31 18.30
N VAL A 210 -16.95 11.30 17.48
CA VAL A 210 -16.80 11.09 16.02
C VAL A 210 -15.98 12.22 15.37
N GLN A 211 -16.17 13.48 15.78
CA GLN A 211 -15.35 14.60 15.30
C GLN A 211 -13.88 14.46 15.73
N ARG A 212 -13.61 14.12 16.99
CA ARG A 212 -12.25 13.83 17.50
C ARG A 212 -11.57 12.72 16.69
N MET A 213 -12.25 11.60 16.46
CA MET A 213 -11.72 10.50 15.64
C MET A 213 -11.46 10.93 14.19
N ALA A 214 -12.32 11.76 13.60
CA ALA A 214 -12.13 12.28 12.25
C ALA A 214 -10.92 13.23 12.14
N ASP A 215 -10.70 14.09 13.14
CA ASP A 215 -9.55 14.99 13.19
C ASP A 215 -8.24 14.27 13.54
N GLU A 216 -8.28 13.25 14.39
CA GLU A 216 -7.15 12.33 14.55
C GLU A 216 -6.80 11.62 13.23
N ALA A 217 -7.79 11.12 12.49
CA ALA A 217 -7.55 10.48 11.19
C ALA A 217 -6.96 11.46 10.16
N ARG A 218 -7.44 12.72 10.14
CA ARG A 218 -6.86 13.81 9.34
C ARG A 218 -5.41 14.09 9.74
N GLN A 219 -5.11 14.21 11.03
CA GLN A 219 -3.75 14.42 11.53
C GLN A 219 -2.81 13.25 11.21
N ARG A 220 -3.24 12.00 11.40
CA ARG A 220 -2.46 10.80 11.06
C ARG A 220 -2.11 10.78 9.56
N LYS A 221 -3.08 11.09 8.70
CA LYS A 221 -2.88 11.22 7.24
C LYS A 221 -1.98 12.39 6.84
N ALA A 222 -2.04 13.51 7.56
CA ALA A 222 -1.14 14.65 7.34
C ALA A 222 0.31 14.31 7.76
N ARG A 223 0.49 13.63 8.90
CA ARG A 223 1.82 13.14 9.35
C ARG A 223 2.42 12.14 8.36
N GLN A 224 1.61 11.21 7.84
CA GLN A 224 2.03 10.29 6.78
C GLN A 224 2.50 11.04 5.53
N ARG A 225 1.69 11.97 5.00
CA ARG A 225 2.09 12.80 3.83
C ARG A 225 3.35 13.63 4.06
N ASN A 226 3.51 14.20 5.24
CA ASN A 226 4.71 14.96 5.56
C ASN A 226 5.95 14.06 5.63
N ALA A 227 5.83 12.84 6.15
CA ALA A 227 6.90 11.85 6.15
C ALA A 227 7.22 11.31 4.75
N GLU A 228 6.20 11.10 3.89
CA GLU A 228 6.35 10.78 2.46
C GLU A 228 7.15 11.88 1.74
N ILE A 229 6.75 13.14 1.89
CA ILE A 229 7.44 14.30 1.30
C ILE A 229 8.87 14.45 1.85
N GLN A 230 9.10 14.19 3.14
CA GLN A 230 10.44 14.24 3.73
C GLN A 230 11.35 13.13 3.18
N ALA A 231 10.83 11.91 2.99
CA ALA A 231 11.58 10.83 2.36
C ALA A 231 11.91 11.14 0.88
N GLU A 232 10.95 11.69 0.12
CA GLU A 232 11.20 12.14 -1.26
C GLU A 232 12.28 13.24 -1.32
N LEU A 233 12.27 14.21 -0.39
CA LEU A 233 13.29 15.25 -0.30
C LEU A 233 14.68 14.70 0.08
N ASP A 234 14.74 13.73 1.01
CA ASP A 234 15.99 13.05 1.39
C ASP A 234 16.58 12.25 0.22
N ASP A 235 15.76 11.54 -0.56
CA ASP A 235 16.23 10.80 -1.73
C ASP A 235 16.64 11.75 -2.88
N VAL A 236 15.98 12.89 -3.06
CA VAL A 236 16.43 13.96 -3.96
C VAL A 236 17.76 14.55 -3.50
N ALA A 237 17.97 14.74 -2.19
CA ALA A 237 19.24 15.22 -1.65
C ALA A 237 20.37 14.19 -1.85
N ARG A 238 20.11 12.90 -1.60
CA ARG A 238 21.06 11.79 -1.82
C ARG A 238 21.45 11.64 -3.28
N THR A 239 20.48 11.66 -4.19
CA THR A 239 20.75 11.55 -5.63
C THR A 239 21.49 12.77 -6.17
N LYS A 240 21.18 13.99 -5.70
CA LYS A 240 21.95 15.20 -6.00
C LYS A 240 23.40 15.08 -5.52
N ALA A 241 23.63 14.66 -4.29
CA ALA A 241 24.98 14.48 -3.74
C ALA A 241 25.80 13.42 -4.52
N ALA A 242 25.15 12.33 -4.96
CA ALA A 242 25.79 11.32 -5.81
C ALA A 242 26.19 11.90 -7.19
N LEU A 243 25.32 12.70 -7.82
CA LEU A 243 25.63 13.38 -9.08
C LEU A 243 26.76 14.42 -8.94
N GLU A 244 26.85 15.11 -7.81
CA GLU A 244 27.95 16.04 -7.50
C GLU A 244 29.28 15.29 -7.28
N GLN A 245 29.27 14.15 -6.59
CA GLN A 245 30.46 13.28 -6.49
C GLN A 245 30.92 12.75 -7.85
N ASP A 246 30.00 12.27 -8.70
CA ASP A 246 30.31 11.80 -10.04
C ASP A 246 30.80 12.91 -10.97
N ARG A 247 30.30 14.15 -10.78
CA ARG A 247 30.85 15.33 -11.45
C ARG A 247 32.31 15.56 -11.04
N LEU A 248 32.60 15.59 -9.74
CA LEU A 248 33.96 15.78 -9.22
C LEU A 248 34.92 14.68 -9.67
N ARG A 249 34.47 13.41 -9.70
CA ARG A 249 35.23 12.28 -10.27
C ARG A 249 35.59 12.52 -11.74
N ARG A 250 34.62 12.93 -12.57
CA ARG A 250 34.83 13.22 -14.00
C ARG A 250 35.72 14.44 -14.23
N GLU A 251 35.67 15.44 -13.36
CA GLU A 251 36.57 16.61 -13.40
C GLU A 251 38.00 16.20 -13.01
N HIS A 252 38.18 15.38 -11.97
CA HIS A 252 39.47 14.82 -11.60
C HIS A 252 40.08 13.92 -12.70
N GLU A 253 39.28 13.04 -13.31
CA GLU A 253 39.71 12.23 -14.47
C GLU A 253 40.18 13.10 -15.65
N LYS A 254 39.49 14.19 -15.96
CA LYS A 254 39.90 15.13 -17.02
C LYS A 254 41.25 15.77 -16.69
N LEU A 255 41.48 16.15 -15.43
CA LEU A 255 42.77 16.71 -14.98
C LEU A 255 43.91 15.69 -15.04
N LEU A 256 43.66 14.42 -14.71
CA LEU A 256 44.65 13.35 -14.88
C LEU A 256 44.97 13.12 -16.36
N LYS A 257 43.95 12.98 -17.22
CA LYS A 257 44.10 12.79 -18.67
C LYS A 257 44.79 13.98 -19.34
N ALA A 258 44.57 15.21 -18.86
CA ALA A 258 45.29 16.39 -19.32
C ALA A 258 46.80 16.32 -18.98
N LYS A 259 47.15 16.00 -17.73
CA LYS A 259 48.56 15.82 -17.29
C LYS A 259 49.26 14.67 -18.04
N GLU A 260 48.55 13.59 -18.34
CA GLU A 260 49.05 12.48 -19.15
C GLU A 260 49.34 12.93 -20.60
N VAL A 261 48.44 13.68 -21.22
CA VAL A 261 48.65 14.27 -22.56
C VAL A 261 49.81 15.28 -22.56
N GLU A 262 50.00 16.07 -21.51
CA GLU A 262 51.15 16.97 -21.35
C GLU A 262 52.47 16.19 -21.21
N ARG A 263 52.48 15.13 -20.39
CA ARG A 263 53.63 14.22 -20.27
C ARG A 263 53.99 13.60 -21.62
N VAL A 264 53.01 13.06 -22.35
CA VAL A 264 53.22 12.45 -23.67
C VAL A 264 53.68 13.48 -24.71
N LYS A 265 53.24 14.75 -24.63
CA LYS A 265 53.80 15.83 -25.47
C LYS A 265 55.29 16.07 -25.18
N LEU A 266 55.68 16.14 -23.91
CA LEU A 266 57.08 16.34 -23.49
C LEU A 266 57.98 15.15 -23.87
N GLU A 267 57.50 13.92 -23.71
CA GLU A 267 58.21 12.71 -24.13
C GLU A 267 58.37 12.65 -25.66
N ASN A 268 57.33 12.98 -26.42
CA ASN A 268 57.43 13.09 -27.90
C ASN A 268 58.38 14.21 -28.35
N GLN A 269 58.41 15.36 -27.67
CA GLN A 269 59.37 16.43 -27.97
C GLN A 269 60.82 15.97 -27.76
N ARG A 270 61.11 15.30 -26.64
CA ARG A 270 62.44 14.70 -26.39
C ARG A 270 62.84 13.72 -27.48
N LEU A 271 61.95 12.80 -27.87
CA LEU A 271 62.20 11.84 -28.94
C LEU A 271 62.42 12.50 -30.32
N LEU A 272 61.81 13.66 -30.58
CA LEU A 272 62.05 14.43 -31.80
C LEU A 272 63.42 15.13 -31.77
N ASP A 273 63.83 15.68 -30.63
CA ASP A 273 65.13 16.34 -30.47
C ASP A 273 66.30 15.34 -30.41
N GLU A 274 66.08 14.14 -29.87
CA GLU A 274 67.01 13.01 -29.98
C GLU A 274 67.18 12.56 -31.44
N LYS A 275 66.09 12.43 -32.21
CA LYS A 275 66.17 12.14 -33.65
C LYS A 275 66.89 13.24 -34.44
N ARG A 276 66.65 14.52 -34.11
CA ARG A 276 67.39 15.66 -34.71
C ARG A 276 68.89 15.57 -34.42
N LYS A 277 69.28 15.25 -33.18
CA LYS A 277 70.69 15.06 -32.79
C LYS A 277 71.33 13.88 -33.51
N ALA A 278 70.62 12.76 -33.66
CA ALA A 278 71.10 11.60 -34.42
C ALA A 278 71.36 11.96 -35.89
N VAL A 279 70.39 12.59 -36.57
CA VAL A 279 70.54 13.02 -37.97
C VAL A 279 71.68 14.03 -38.16
N LEU A 280 71.94 14.92 -37.19
CA LEU A 280 73.10 15.82 -37.23
C LEU A 280 74.43 15.06 -37.05
N ALA A 281 74.48 14.09 -36.14
CA ALA A 281 75.67 13.25 -35.95
C ALA A 281 75.97 12.39 -37.19
N ASP A 282 74.95 11.83 -37.84
CA ASP A 282 75.08 11.09 -39.10
C ASP A 282 75.62 12.01 -40.22
N GLN A 283 75.09 13.25 -40.34
CA GLN A 283 75.60 14.23 -41.30
C GLN A 283 77.07 14.63 -41.03
N ASP A 284 77.49 14.74 -39.77
CA ASP A 284 78.88 15.04 -39.43
C ASP A 284 79.81 13.84 -39.66
N LEU A 285 79.32 12.61 -39.48
CA LEU A 285 80.04 11.40 -39.90
C LEU A 285 80.20 11.34 -41.42
N ASP A 286 79.14 11.62 -42.20
CA ASP A 286 79.20 11.68 -43.67
C ASP A 286 80.19 12.76 -44.14
N ARG A 287 80.18 13.95 -43.52
CA ARG A 287 81.16 15.02 -43.78
C ARG A 287 82.59 14.58 -43.49
N LEU A 288 82.83 13.84 -42.41
CA LEU A 288 84.16 13.31 -42.06
C LEU A 288 84.60 12.19 -43.01
N VAL A 289 83.70 11.32 -43.44
CA VAL A 289 83.98 10.28 -44.46
C VAL A 289 84.29 10.93 -45.81
N HIS A 290 83.51 11.94 -46.22
CA HIS A 290 83.75 12.67 -47.47
C HIS A 290 85.08 13.43 -47.44
N LYS A 291 85.43 14.12 -46.34
CA LYS A 291 86.76 14.74 -46.17
C LYS A 291 87.89 13.71 -46.33
N ARG A 292 87.82 12.58 -45.62
CA ARG A 292 88.80 11.48 -45.72
C ARG A 292 88.88 10.86 -47.12
N TYR A 293 87.77 10.85 -47.87
CA TYR A 293 87.76 10.42 -49.26
C TYR A 293 88.48 11.43 -50.17
N MET A 294 88.21 12.73 -50.01
CA MET A 294 88.88 13.80 -50.76
C MET A 294 90.37 13.90 -50.42
N GLU A 295 90.74 13.72 -49.14
CA GLU A 295 92.13 13.62 -48.68
C GLU A 295 92.86 12.46 -49.38
N ARG A 296 92.28 11.26 -49.39
CA ARG A 296 92.83 10.10 -50.10
C ARG A 296 92.90 10.29 -51.62
N LEU A 297 91.93 10.98 -52.21
CA LEU A 297 91.94 11.28 -53.64
C LEU A 297 93.08 12.26 -53.97
N ALA A 298 93.28 13.31 -53.16
CA ALA A 298 94.40 14.22 -53.27
C ALA A 298 95.76 13.53 -52.99
N GLU A 299 95.82 12.55 -52.09
CA GLU A 299 96.99 11.69 -51.88
C GLU A 299 97.28 10.83 -53.11
N GLN A 300 96.25 10.23 -53.74
CA GLN A 300 96.40 9.46 -54.98
C GLN A 300 96.80 10.34 -56.16
N GLU A 301 96.28 11.57 -56.26
CA GLU A 301 96.71 12.54 -57.27
C GLU A 301 98.14 12.99 -57.04
N ARG A 302 98.56 13.27 -55.80
CA ARG A 302 99.97 13.54 -55.45
C ARG A 302 100.87 12.35 -55.78
N GLN A 303 100.49 11.13 -55.39
CA GLN A 303 101.24 9.92 -55.74
C GLN A 303 101.32 9.69 -57.25
N ARG A 304 100.27 10.05 -58.00
CA ARG A 304 100.26 10.01 -59.47
C ARG A 304 101.16 11.08 -60.08
N VAL A 305 101.17 12.30 -59.54
CA VAL A 305 102.07 13.38 -59.98
C VAL A 305 103.52 13.02 -59.64
N GLU A 306 103.83 12.61 -58.40
CA GLU A 306 105.15 12.09 -58.03
C GLU A 306 105.56 10.88 -58.87
N ALA A 307 104.64 9.97 -59.23
CA ALA A 307 104.93 8.84 -60.10
C ALA A 307 105.21 9.31 -61.53
N LEU A 308 104.47 10.30 -62.05
CA LEU A 308 104.72 10.92 -63.35
C LEU A 308 106.06 11.65 -63.36
N GLU A 309 106.36 12.48 -62.36
CA GLU A 309 107.66 13.13 -62.14
C GLU A 309 108.79 12.09 -62.03
N ARG A 310 108.60 11.00 -61.27
CA ARG A 310 109.55 9.88 -61.22
C ARG A 310 109.66 9.16 -62.57
N THR A 311 108.62 9.08 -63.40
CA THR A 311 108.75 8.58 -64.77
C THR A 311 109.43 9.56 -65.72
N TYR A 312 109.22 10.87 -65.58
CA TYR A 312 109.95 11.89 -66.33
C TYR A 312 111.43 11.89 -65.93
N ALA A 313 111.76 11.91 -64.64
CA ALA A 313 113.13 11.76 -64.15
C ALA A 313 113.75 10.40 -64.48
N ARG A 314 112.96 9.32 -64.62
CA ARG A 314 113.42 8.03 -65.17
C ARG A 314 113.55 8.04 -66.69
N GLN A 315 112.80 8.87 -67.42
CA GLN A 315 112.93 9.04 -68.87
C GLN A 315 114.13 9.93 -69.19
N GLU A 316 114.33 11.03 -68.48
CA GLU A 316 115.56 11.84 -68.46
C GLU A 316 116.77 10.98 -68.10
N LYS A 317 116.70 10.20 -67.01
CA LYS A 317 117.74 9.22 -66.68
C LYS A 317 117.84 8.07 -67.69
N ARG A 318 116.79 7.68 -68.41
CA ARG A 318 116.88 6.71 -69.52
C ARG A 318 117.37 7.32 -70.82
N VAL A 319 117.26 8.63 -71.04
CA VAL A 319 117.96 9.33 -72.13
C VAL A 319 119.44 9.38 -71.78
N ASN A 320 119.79 9.86 -70.57
CA ASN A 320 121.17 9.85 -70.08
C ASN A 320 121.78 8.44 -69.98
N MET A 321 121.00 7.39 -69.67
CA MET A 321 121.49 6.00 -69.61
C MET A 321 121.37 5.25 -70.94
N ALA A 322 120.49 5.61 -71.87
CA ALA A 322 120.57 5.10 -73.25
C ALA A 322 121.78 5.69 -73.99
N LEU A 323 122.22 6.88 -73.58
CA LEU A 323 123.53 7.45 -73.91
C LEU A 323 124.69 6.77 -73.13
N LEU A 324 124.41 5.92 -72.14
CA LEU A 324 125.39 5.28 -71.22
C LEU A 324 125.08 3.78 -70.92
N ASN A 325 124.77 3.02 -71.98
CA ASN A 325 124.77 1.54 -72.08
C ASN A 325 123.46 0.75 -71.81
N VAL A 326 123.52 -0.54 -72.15
CA VAL A 326 122.40 -1.37 -72.61
C VAL A 326 122.38 -2.73 -71.87
N VAL A 327 121.21 -3.11 -71.31
CA VAL A 327 120.82 -4.47 -70.84
C VAL A 327 121.60 -5.00 -69.60
N SER A 328 121.05 -5.82 -68.67
CA SER A 328 119.74 -6.50 -68.54
C SER A 328 119.10 -6.29 -67.14
N GLU A 329 117.77 -6.20 -67.07
CA GLU A 329 116.99 -6.24 -65.80
C GLU A 329 116.12 -7.52 -65.66
N ALA A 330 115.95 -8.30 -66.74
CA ALA A 330 114.84 -9.25 -66.89
C ALA A 330 114.86 -10.46 -65.94
N GLU A 331 116.03 -10.91 -65.49
CA GLU A 331 116.15 -12.16 -64.71
C GLU A 331 115.82 -12.00 -63.22
N LYS A 332 115.89 -10.76 -62.69
CA LYS A 332 115.45 -10.49 -61.30
C LYS A 332 113.92 -10.53 -61.15
N ALA A 333 113.19 -10.03 -62.15
CA ALA A 333 111.73 -9.91 -62.08
C ALA A 333 111.02 -11.26 -61.80
N ARG A 334 111.46 -12.33 -62.46
CA ARG A 334 110.85 -13.67 -62.32
C ARG A 334 110.91 -14.26 -60.90
N ILE A 335 111.96 -13.93 -60.14
CA ILE A 335 112.17 -14.50 -58.80
C ILE A 335 111.21 -13.86 -57.77
N ASP A 336 110.86 -12.59 -57.94
CA ASP A 336 109.90 -11.90 -57.05
C ASP A 336 108.44 -12.26 -57.39
N GLU A 337 108.10 -12.51 -58.66
CA GLU A 337 106.75 -12.96 -59.07
C GLU A 337 106.34 -14.28 -58.40
N GLU A 338 107.22 -15.29 -58.39
CA GLU A 338 106.97 -16.56 -57.70
C GLU A 338 106.74 -16.39 -56.19
N ARG A 339 107.39 -15.38 -55.59
CA ARG A 339 107.31 -15.10 -54.15
C ARG A 339 106.00 -14.42 -53.78
N ALA A 340 105.54 -13.47 -54.60
CA ALA A 340 104.27 -12.77 -54.41
C ALA A 340 103.07 -13.74 -54.47
N ASN A 341 103.06 -14.64 -55.46
CA ASN A 341 101.97 -15.58 -55.68
C ASN A 341 101.71 -16.52 -54.48
N ARG A 342 102.77 -16.94 -53.76
CA ARG A 342 102.62 -17.80 -52.57
C ARG A 342 102.01 -17.05 -51.39
N VAL A 343 102.42 -15.81 -51.15
CA VAL A 343 101.89 -14.97 -50.06
C VAL A 343 100.40 -14.64 -50.30
N GLN A 344 100.00 -14.41 -51.55
CA GLN A 344 98.60 -14.14 -51.88
C GLN A 344 97.68 -15.32 -51.55
N ALA A 345 98.10 -16.55 -51.88
CA ALA A 345 97.34 -17.77 -51.59
C ALA A 345 97.11 -17.99 -50.09
N ASP A 346 98.14 -17.80 -49.26
CA ASP A 346 98.03 -17.89 -47.79
C ASP A 346 97.08 -16.83 -47.20
N VAL A 347 97.08 -15.62 -47.75
CA VAL A 347 96.19 -14.53 -47.32
C VAL A 347 94.73 -14.84 -47.66
N ASP A 348 94.45 -15.36 -48.85
CA ASP A 348 93.08 -15.65 -49.28
C ASP A 348 92.50 -16.91 -48.60
N ALA A 349 93.33 -17.92 -48.31
CA ALA A 349 92.95 -19.05 -47.46
C ALA A 349 92.53 -18.60 -46.05
N ARG A 350 93.26 -17.65 -45.44
CA ARG A 350 92.92 -17.08 -44.12
C ARG A 350 91.62 -16.28 -44.15
N LYS A 351 91.34 -15.52 -45.22
CA LYS A 351 90.05 -14.82 -45.40
C LYS A 351 88.89 -15.81 -45.48
N ALA A 352 89.01 -16.85 -46.29
CA ALA A 352 87.98 -17.89 -46.45
C ALA A 352 87.63 -18.58 -45.12
N ALA A 353 88.63 -18.92 -44.30
CA ALA A 353 88.44 -19.50 -42.97
C ALA A 353 87.69 -18.54 -42.02
N MET A 354 88.03 -17.24 -42.03
CA MET A 354 87.34 -16.23 -41.21
C MET A 354 85.89 -16.01 -41.65
N GLU A 355 85.59 -16.05 -42.95
CA GLU A 355 84.20 -15.97 -43.43
C GLU A 355 83.38 -17.20 -43.08
N ALA A 356 83.95 -18.41 -43.19
CA ALA A 356 83.29 -19.65 -42.78
C ALA A 356 82.95 -19.62 -41.28
N ALA A 357 83.91 -19.21 -40.43
CA ALA A 357 83.67 -19.06 -38.99
C ALA A 357 82.60 -17.99 -38.66
N LYS A 358 82.51 -16.92 -39.46
CA LYS A 358 81.46 -15.89 -39.32
C LYS A 358 80.08 -16.43 -39.71
N LYS A 359 79.97 -17.20 -40.79
CA LYS A 359 78.72 -17.83 -41.26
C LYS A 359 78.21 -18.84 -40.22
N ALA A 360 79.06 -19.75 -39.74
CA ALA A 360 78.72 -20.72 -38.69
C ALA A 360 78.16 -20.06 -37.42
N ARG A 361 78.82 -19.00 -36.91
CA ARG A 361 78.32 -18.24 -35.73
C ARG A 361 76.98 -17.55 -35.98
N GLN A 362 76.72 -17.11 -37.21
CA GLN A 362 75.43 -16.52 -37.58
C GLN A 362 74.32 -17.59 -37.65
N GLU A 363 74.64 -18.78 -38.15
CA GLU A 363 73.72 -19.92 -38.19
C GLU A 363 73.38 -20.45 -36.79
N GLU A 364 74.36 -20.60 -35.89
CA GLU A 364 74.12 -20.92 -34.47
C GLU A 364 73.22 -19.88 -33.80
N SER A 365 73.45 -18.59 -34.03
CA SER A 365 72.62 -17.51 -33.48
C SER A 365 71.18 -17.60 -33.99
N ASN A 366 71.00 -17.84 -35.29
CA ASN A 366 69.69 -18.02 -35.92
C ASN A 366 68.95 -19.25 -35.39
N GLN A 367 69.65 -20.36 -35.12
CA GLN A 367 69.07 -21.56 -34.50
C GLN A 367 68.57 -21.24 -33.09
N ARG A 368 69.42 -20.66 -32.22
CA ARG A 368 69.04 -20.29 -30.84
C ARG A 368 67.85 -19.32 -30.80
N GLN A 369 67.73 -18.42 -31.77
CA GLN A 369 66.57 -17.53 -31.91
C GLN A 369 65.29 -18.27 -32.31
N ARG A 370 65.37 -19.27 -33.21
CA ARG A 370 64.23 -20.12 -33.57
C ARG A 370 63.77 -20.95 -32.37
N ASP A 371 64.68 -21.64 -31.69
CA ASP A 371 64.38 -22.43 -30.49
C ASP A 371 63.68 -21.61 -29.39
N ALA A 372 64.11 -20.35 -29.21
CA ALA A 372 63.50 -19.42 -28.26
C ALA A 372 62.08 -19.00 -28.66
N LEU A 373 61.84 -18.73 -29.95
CA LEU A 373 60.52 -18.39 -30.47
C LEU A 373 59.55 -19.59 -30.43
N GLU A 374 60.03 -20.80 -30.73
CA GLU A 374 59.22 -22.02 -30.63
C GLU A 374 58.81 -22.32 -29.18
N LYS A 375 59.73 -22.15 -28.22
CA LYS A 375 59.43 -22.25 -26.78
C LYS A 375 58.39 -21.21 -26.35
N GLN A 376 58.59 -19.93 -26.68
CA GLN A 376 57.61 -18.88 -26.40
C GLN A 376 56.23 -19.15 -27.02
N HIS A 377 56.18 -19.73 -28.22
CA HIS A 377 54.92 -20.10 -28.87
C HIS A 377 54.25 -21.30 -28.15
N ALA A 378 55.02 -22.32 -27.76
CA ALA A 378 54.52 -23.47 -27.01
C ALA A 378 53.99 -23.06 -25.63
N ASP A 379 54.73 -22.24 -24.88
CA ASP A 379 54.34 -21.71 -23.58
C ASP A 379 53.06 -20.87 -23.68
N ARG A 380 52.95 -20.01 -24.70
CA ARG A 380 51.74 -19.23 -24.97
C ARG A 380 50.54 -20.11 -25.29
N VAL A 381 50.72 -21.18 -26.08
CA VAL A 381 49.65 -22.15 -26.37
C VAL A 381 49.23 -22.93 -25.11
N LEU A 382 50.17 -23.25 -24.21
CA LEU A 382 49.87 -23.90 -22.93
C LEU A 382 49.14 -22.95 -21.96
N ALA A 383 49.52 -21.68 -21.90
CA ALA A 383 48.81 -20.66 -21.12
C ALA A 383 47.37 -20.49 -21.62
N MET A 384 47.17 -20.28 -22.93
CA MET A 384 45.84 -20.16 -23.55
C MET A 384 44.97 -21.43 -23.39
N LYS A 385 45.56 -22.61 -23.16
CA LYS A 385 44.82 -23.84 -22.81
C LYS A 385 44.37 -23.81 -21.35
N ARG A 386 45.28 -23.52 -20.41
CA ARG A 386 44.98 -23.42 -18.98
C ARG A 386 43.92 -22.35 -18.68
N GLU A 387 43.97 -21.20 -19.38
CA GLU A 387 42.94 -20.16 -19.28
C GLU A 387 41.55 -20.65 -19.72
N LYS A 388 41.47 -21.42 -20.81
CA LYS A 388 40.20 -22.02 -21.26
C LYS A 388 39.71 -23.12 -20.33
N GLU A 389 40.62 -23.92 -19.77
CA GLU A 389 40.29 -24.94 -18.79
C GLU A 389 39.76 -24.31 -17.49
N SER A 390 40.35 -23.19 -17.04
CA SER A 390 39.86 -22.46 -15.86
C SER A 390 38.54 -21.72 -16.13
N SER A 391 38.34 -21.14 -17.33
CA SER A 391 37.05 -20.52 -17.68
C SER A 391 35.93 -21.56 -17.77
N LEU A 392 36.18 -22.73 -18.37
CA LEU A 392 35.22 -23.85 -18.42
C LEU A 392 34.94 -24.44 -17.02
N GLN A 393 35.87 -24.36 -16.07
CA GLN A 393 35.62 -24.72 -14.67
C GLN A 393 34.75 -23.67 -13.96
N ALA A 394 35.03 -22.38 -14.17
CA ALA A 394 34.23 -21.28 -13.62
C ALA A 394 32.79 -21.28 -14.17
N GLU A 395 32.61 -21.51 -15.48
CA GLU A 395 31.29 -21.69 -16.11
C GLU A 395 30.53 -22.87 -15.51
N LYS A 396 31.19 -24.03 -15.30
CA LYS A 396 30.57 -25.19 -14.65
C LYS A 396 30.15 -24.92 -13.21
N ALA A 397 30.98 -24.23 -12.42
CA ALA A 397 30.64 -23.82 -11.07
C ALA A 397 29.43 -22.88 -11.05
N TRP A 398 29.41 -21.86 -11.92
CA TRP A 398 28.30 -20.92 -12.04
C TRP A 398 26.99 -21.60 -12.49
N ILE A 399 27.05 -22.60 -13.39
CA ILE A 399 25.90 -23.42 -13.78
C ILE A 399 25.39 -24.26 -12.59
N GLN A 400 26.28 -24.79 -11.75
CA GLN A 400 25.89 -25.54 -10.54
C GLN A 400 25.27 -24.63 -9.48
N ASP A 401 25.86 -23.46 -9.21
CA ASP A 401 25.35 -22.48 -8.25
C ASP A 401 23.97 -21.93 -8.66
N THR A 402 23.78 -21.59 -9.94
CA THR A 402 22.50 -21.11 -10.47
C THR A 402 21.42 -22.20 -10.43
N LEU A 403 21.76 -23.46 -10.78
CA LEU A 403 20.84 -24.59 -10.65
C LEU A 403 20.47 -24.86 -9.18
N ALA A 404 21.43 -24.78 -8.25
CA ALA A 404 21.17 -24.93 -6.82
C ALA A 404 20.26 -23.80 -6.28
N ALA A 405 20.48 -22.56 -6.72
CA ALA A 405 19.62 -21.42 -6.39
C ALA A 405 18.19 -21.61 -6.92
N GLU A 406 18.02 -22.09 -8.16
CA GLU A 406 16.71 -22.43 -8.72
C GLU A 406 16.00 -23.53 -7.92
N VAL A 407 16.69 -24.63 -7.61
CA VAL A 407 16.12 -25.74 -6.83
C VAL A 407 15.69 -25.27 -5.44
N HIS A 408 16.51 -24.45 -4.77
CA HIS A 408 16.20 -23.86 -3.47
C HIS A 408 15.02 -22.87 -3.54
N ALA A 409 14.90 -22.09 -4.62
CA ALA A 409 13.75 -21.20 -4.84
C ALA A 409 12.45 -21.99 -5.07
N ARG A 410 12.49 -23.05 -5.89
CA ARG A 410 11.36 -23.97 -6.10
C ARG A 410 10.98 -24.70 -4.81
N ALA A 411 11.93 -25.13 -4.00
CA ALA A 411 11.69 -25.75 -2.69
C ALA A 411 10.98 -24.78 -1.72
N LYS A 412 11.40 -23.51 -1.67
CA LYS A 412 10.72 -22.46 -0.88
C LYS A 412 9.28 -22.22 -1.35
N GLN A 413 9.04 -22.19 -2.66
CA GLN A 413 7.69 -22.07 -3.21
C GLN A 413 6.82 -23.27 -2.86
N ALA A 414 7.34 -24.50 -3.00
CA ALA A 414 6.64 -25.73 -2.62
C ALA A 414 6.30 -25.78 -1.13
N ALA A 415 7.25 -25.41 -0.25
CA ALA A 415 7.02 -25.32 1.19
C ALA A 415 5.92 -24.30 1.55
N LYS A 416 5.94 -23.11 0.92
CA LYS A 416 4.86 -22.13 1.09
C LYS A 416 3.51 -22.67 0.60
N HIS A 417 3.46 -23.31 -0.57
CA HIS A 417 2.22 -23.88 -1.09
C HIS A 417 1.67 -25.02 -0.20
N ALA A 418 2.55 -25.79 0.46
CA ALA A 418 2.13 -26.77 1.46
C ALA A 418 1.52 -26.11 2.71
N GLN A 419 2.12 -25.01 3.19
CA GLN A 419 1.57 -24.21 4.30
C GLN A 419 0.21 -23.57 3.93
N ASP A 420 0.13 -22.91 2.76
CA ASP A 420 -1.10 -22.32 2.22
C ASP A 420 -2.21 -23.37 2.06
N LYS A 421 -1.86 -24.60 1.66
CA LYS A 421 -2.79 -25.73 1.56
C LYS A 421 -3.26 -26.20 2.95
N ALA A 422 -2.35 -26.44 3.88
CA ALA A 422 -2.68 -26.89 5.23
C ALA A 422 -3.59 -25.87 5.96
N TYR A 423 -3.32 -24.57 5.81
CA TYR A 423 -4.17 -23.51 6.33
C TYR A 423 -5.59 -23.53 5.73
N ARG A 424 -5.72 -23.73 4.41
CA ARG A 424 -7.03 -23.89 3.75
C ARG A 424 -7.78 -25.13 4.22
N GLU A 425 -7.07 -26.23 4.47
CA GLU A 425 -7.66 -27.47 4.99
C GLU A 425 -8.13 -27.30 6.44
N GLN A 426 -7.36 -26.62 7.30
CA GLN A 426 -7.79 -26.23 8.65
C GLN A 426 -9.01 -25.31 8.63
N LEU A 427 -9.01 -24.26 7.78
CA LEU A 427 -10.15 -23.36 7.63
C LEU A 427 -11.41 -24.09 7.12
N ALA A 428 -11.25 -25.02 6.17
CA ALA A 428 -12.34 -25.86 5.69
C ALA A 428 -12.88 -26.82 6.77
N GLN A 429 -12.02 -27.34 7.64
CA GLN A 429 -12.44 -28.14 8.81
C GLN A 429 -13.19 -27.27 9.83
N GLN A 430 -12.70 -26.06 10.13
CA GLN A 430 -13.38 -25.10 11.01
C GLN A 430 -14.77 -24.74 10.47
N MET A 431 -14.87 -24.32 9.20
CA MET A 431 -16.14 -23.99 8.55
C MET A 431 -17.12 -25.17 8.55
N ARG A 432 -16.66 -26.40 8.27
CA ARG A 432 -17.49 -27.62 8.38
C ARG A 432 -17.90 -27.91 9.82
N SER A 433 -17.05 -27.61 10.81
CA SER A 433 -17.40 -27.77 12.22
C SER A 433 -18.44 -26.74 12.67
N GLU A 434 -18.39 -25.51 12.14
CA GLU A 434 -19.41 -24.49 12.39
C GLU A 434 -20.73 -24.78 11.67
N GLN A 435 -20.68 -25.25 10.42
CA GLN A 435 -21.88 -25.70 9.69
C GLN A 435 -22.56 -26.84 10.46
N ARG A 436 -21.81 -27.90 10.80
CA ARG A 436 -22.32 -29.00 11.63
C ARG A 436 -22.87 -28.53 12.97
N LYS A 437 -22.18 -27.61 13.67
CA LYS A 437 -22.72 -27.01 14.90
C LYS A 437 -24.08 -26.37 14.64
N ARG A 438 -24.19 -25.47 13.66
CA ARG A 438 -25.44 -24.78 13.29
C ARG A 438 -26.54 -25.72 12.77
N GLU A 439 -26.18 -26.88 12.25
CA GLU A 439 -27.10 -27.95 11.81
C GLU A 439 -27.57 -28.83 12.98
N THR A 440 -26.73 -29.05 14.01
CA THR A 440 -27.07 -29.87 15.19
C THR A 440 -27.60 -29.09 16.38
N THR A 441 -27.26 -27.80 16.51
CA THR A 441 -27.92 -26.88 17.44
C THR A 441 -29.21 -26.42 16.78
N ASP A 442 -30.31 -27.11 17.08
CA ASP A 442 -31.64 -26.60 16.73
C ASP A 442 -31.78 -25.17 17.28
N LYS A 443 -32.35 -24.27 16.48
CA LYS A 443 -32.63 -22.88 16.85
C LYS A 443 -33.56 -22.79 18.07
N TRP A 444 -34.27 -23.86 18.38
CA TRP A 444 -35.19 -23.99 19.52
C TRP A 444 -34.65 -24.88 20.66
N ALA A 445 -33.40 -25.38 20.55
CA ALA A 445 -32.74 -26.02 21.68
C ALA A 445 -32.41 -24.97 22.75
N MET A 446 -32.81 -25.23 24.00
CA MET A 446 -32.42 -24.41 25.14
C MET A 446 -30.90 -24.45 25.34
N ASP A 447 -30.31 -23.30 25.67
CA ASP A 447 -28.88 -23.21 25.99
C ASP A 447 -28.57 -23.97 27.29
N ALA A 448 -27.31 -24.33 27.53
CA ALA A 448 -26.89 -25.11 28.69
C ALA A 448 -27.30 -24.46 30.02
N THR A 449 -27.32 -23.13 30.07
CA THR A 449 -27.80 -22.33 31.21
C THR A 449 -29.32 -22.42 31.38
N GLU A 450 -30.08 -22.38 30.29
CA GLU A 450 -31.55 -22.51 30.28
C GLU A 450 -32.00 -23.94 30.64
N MET A 451 -31.23 -24.96 30.25
CA MET A 451 -31.42 -26.34 30.69
C MET A 451 -31.23 -26.50 32.20
N ILE A 452 -30.25 -25.80 32.80
CA ILE A 452 -30.03 -25.78 34.25
C ILE A 452 -31.19 -25.06 34.96
N LEU A 453 -31.60 -23.88 34.47
CA LEU A 453 -32.71 -23.09 35.03
C LEU A 453 -34.06 -23.83 34.95
N ASN A 454 -34.28 -24.65 33.91
CA ASN A 454 -35.49 -25.46 33.76
C ASN A 454 -35.33 -26.92 34.23
N ALA A 455 -34.22 -27.28 34.90
CA ALA A 455 -33.85 -28.67 35.17
C ALA A 455 -34.96 -29.47 35.87
N ASP A 456 -35.63 -28.91 36.88
CA ASP A 456 -36.70 -29.61 37.61
C ASP A 456 -38.01 -29.73 36.84
N ARG A 457 -38.23 -28.91 35.81
CA ARG A 457 -39.35 -29.07 34.86
C ARG A 457 -39.03 -30.14 33.84
N LEU A 458 -37.80 -30.13 33.30
CA LEU A 458 -37.29 -31.13 32.35
C LEU A 458 -37.25 -32.55 32.96
N ARG A 459 -36.74 -32.69 34.19
CA ARG A 459 -36.74 -33.96 34.95
C ARG A 459 -38.16 -34.51 35.12
N LYS A 460 -39.14 -33.65 35.46
CA LYS A 460 -40.56 -34.03 35.58
C LYS A 460 -41.19 -34.41 34.24
N ALA A 461 -40.66 -33.89 33.13
CA ALA A 461 -41.03 -34.28 31.76
C ALA A 461 -40.25 -35.50 31.23
N GLY A 462 -39.42 -36.16 32.06
CA GLY A 462 -38.62 -37.33 31.67
C GLY A 462 -37.37 -37.03 30.84
N VAL A 463 -37.02 -35.75 30.64
CA VAL A 463 -35.81 -35.36 29.90
C VAL A 463 -34.58 -35.48 30.80
N PRO A 464 -33.54 -36.25 30.42
CA PRO A 464 -32.33 -36.39 31.22
C PRO A 464 -31.48 -35.11 31.15
N VAL A 465 -31.50 -34.32 32.22
CA VAL A 465 -30.65 -33.13 32.38
C VAL A 465 -29.39 -33.51 33.16
N PRO A 466 -28.16 -33.15 32.69
CA PRO A 466 -26.94 -33.44 33.42
C PRO A 466 -26.99 -32.80 34.83
N SER A 467 -26.61 -33.57 35.84
CA SER A 467 -26.58 -33.12 37.23
C SER A 467 -25.35 -32.25 37.49
N THR A 468 -25.56 -30.94 37.62
CA THR A 468 -24.53 -29.98 38.04
C THR A 468 -24.23 -30.12 39.53
N THR A 469 -23.47 -31.15 39.89
CA THR A 469 -22.87 -31.33 41.22
C THR A 469 -21.36 -31.10 41.12
N HIS A 470 -20.98 -29.83 41.14
CA HIS A 470 -19.61 -29.27 41.11
C HIS A 470 -18.73 -29.70 39.93
#